data_AF-A0A3D0Z236-F1
#
_entry.id   AF-A0A3D0Z236-F1
#
_cell.length_a   1.000
_cell.length_b   1.000
_cell.length_c   1.000
_cell.angle_alpha   90.00
_cell.angle_beta   90.00
_cell.angle_gamma   90.00
#
_symmetry.space_group_name_H-M   'P 1'
#
loop_
_entity.id
_entity.type
_entity.pdbx_description
1 polymer ?
#
loop_
_entity_poly.entity_id
_entity_poly.type
_entity_poly.pdbx_seq_one_letter_code
_entity_poly.pdbx_strand_id
1 'polypeptide(L)'
;FADAVELVFGSTQILKMAVGVLGMVALVAFTVFPLAKLAALAVSYRLASVLAGPFDVQAIADTLAGVANGLTLIGVAAAVVCLVFLVSLAALLGAGNAAVMLR
;
A
#
# COMPACT_ATOMS: atom_id res chain seq x y z
N PHE A 1 -35.87 25.47 -10.19
CA PHE A 1 -34.90 24.61 -10.90
C PHE A 1 -33.46 25.00 -10.61
N ALA A 2 -33.08 26.28 -10.70
CA ALA A 2 -31.73 26.75 -10.36
C ALA A 2 -31.29 26.41 -8.92
N ASP A 3 -32.10 26.73 -7.90
CA ASP A 3 -31.78 26.39 -6.49
C ASP A 3 -31.58 24.89 -6.25
N ALA A 4 -32.39 24.06 -6.88
CA ALA A 4 -32.28 22.60 -6.75
C ALA A 4 -30.98 22.08 -7.36
N VAL A 5 -30.55 22.68 -8.49
CA VAL A 5 -29.29 22.34 -9.16
C VAL A 5 -28.09 22.80 -8.31
N GLU A 6 -28.14 24.01 -7.75
CA GLU A 6 -27.10 24.56 -6.89
C GLU A 6 -26.92 23.76 -5.59
N LEU A 7 -28.04 23.35 -4.98
CA LEU A 7 -28.05 22.48 -3.80
C LEU A 7 -27.39 21.12 -4.10
N VAL A 8 -27.71 20.52 -5.25
CA VAL A 8 -27.10 19.24 -5.67
C VAL A 8 -25.60 19.38 -5.89
N PHE A 9 -25.15 20.47 -6.54
CA PHE A 9 -23.72 20.73 -6.75
C PHE A 9 -22.96 20.94 -5.43
N GLY A 10 -23.51 21.73 -4.50
CA GLY A 10 -22.92 21.94 -3.18
C GLY A 10 -22.80 20.64 -2.37
N SER A 11 -23.86 19.84 -2.36
CA SER A 11 -23.90 18.53 -1.68
C SER A 11 -22.88 17.55 -2.27
N THR A 12 -22.73 17.53 -3.59
CA THR A 12 -21.80 16.65 -4.32
C THR A 12 -20.34 16.99 -4.02
N GLN A 13 -20.00 18.26 -3.84
CA GLN A 13 -18.62 18.70 -3.58
C GLN A 13 -18.14 18.24 -2.19
N ILE A 14 -19.01 18.37 -1.18
CA ILE A 14 -18.73 17.88 0.19
C ILE A 14 -18.55 16.35 0.17
N LEU A 15 -19.44 15.65 -0.55
CA LEU A 15 -19.37 14.20 -0.68
C LEU A 15 -18.07 13.74 -1.35
N LYS A 16 -17.61 14.41 -2.41
CA LYS A 16 -16.33 14.09 -3.09
C LYS A 16 -15.13 14.21 -2.15
N MET A 17 -15.08 15.25 -1.31
CA MET A 17 -13.98 15.43 -0.35
C MET A 17 -14.01 14.34 0.74
N ALA A 18 -15.19 14.02 1.27
CA ALA A 18 -15.35 13.00 2.29
C ALA A 18 -14.93 11.61 1.78
N VAL A 19 -15.39 11.22 0.59
CA VAL A 19 -15.03 9.92 -0.04
C VAL A 19 -13.55 9.88 -0.42
N GLY A 20 -13.00 10.98 -0.93
CA GLY A 20 -11.58 11.07 -1.28
C GLY A 20 -10.67 10.84 -0.07
N VAL A 21 -10.92 11.53 1.05
CA VAL A 21 -10.12 11.39 2.28
C VAL A 21 -10.29 10.00 2.90
N LEU A 22 -11.53 9.51 3.03
CA LEU A 22 -11.79 8.17 3.59
C LEU A 22 -11.15 7.07 2.75
N GLY A 23 -11.27 7.14 1.42
CA GLY A 23 -10.66 6.19 0.51
C GLY A 23 -9.14 6.17 0.62
N MET A 24 -8.52 7.34 0.77
CA MET A 24 -7.07 7.47 0.92
C MET A 24 -6.58 6.87 2.24
N VAL A 25 -7.27 7.10 3.36
CA VAL A 25 -6.95 6.50 4.66
C VAL A 25 -7.12 4.97 4.63
N ALA A 26 -8.24 4.48 4.09
CA ALA A 26 -8.50 3.05 3.98
C ALA A 26 -7.42 2.33 3.14
N LEU A 27 -6.95 2.97 2.07
CA LEU A 27 -5.92 2.41 1.20
C LEU A 27 -4.53 2.40 1.83
N VAL A 28 -4.17 3.42 2.60
CA VAL A 28 -2.94 3.39 3.39
C VAL A 28 -2.98 2.22 4.37
N ALA A 29 -4.11 1.99 5.04
CA ALA A 29 -4.26 0.82 5.92
C ALA A 29 -4.12 -0.51 5.14
N PHE A 30 -4.74 -0.61 3.96
CA PHE A 30 -4.66 -1.79 3.10
C PHE A 30 -3.28 -2.05 2.52
N THR A 31 -2.44 -1.03 2.31
CA THR A 31 -1.08 -1.17 1.77
C THR A 31 -0.05 -1.47 2.87
N VAL A 32 -0.25 -0.96 4.09
CA VAL A 32 0.60 -1.27 5.24
C VAL A 32 0.48 -2.74 5.66
N PHE A 33 -0.73 -3.32 5.62
CA PHE A 33 -0.98 -4.71 6.01
C PHE A 33 -0.13 -5.77 5.24
N PRO A 34 -0.11 -5.80 3.89
CA PRO A 34 0.68 -6.77 3.14
C PRO A 34 2.18 -6.56 3.33
N LEU A 35 2.64 -5.30 3.46
CA LEU A 35 4.05 -5.01 3.73
C LEU A 35 4.48 -5.52 5.11
N ALA A 36 3.66 -5.31 6.14
CA ALA A 36 3.91 -5.84 7.47
C ALA A 36 3.97 -7.38 7.46
N LYS A 37 3.07 -8.03 6.73
CA LYS A 37 3.05 -9.50 6.58
C LYS A 37 4.33 -10.02 5.92
N LEU A 38 4.79 -9.40 4.83
CA LEU A 38 6.01 -9.80 4.14
C LEU A 38 7.26 -9.58 5.01
N ALA A 39 7.32 -8.47 5.74
CA ALA A 39 8.42 -8.19 6.66
C ALA A 39 8.48 -9.23 7.80
N ALA A 40 7.35 -9.56 8.42
CA ALA A 40 7.29 -10.57 9.48
C ALA A 40 7.78 -11.93 8.99
N LEU A 41 7.36 -12.33 7.79
CA LEU A 41 7.73 -13.59 7.19
C LEU A 41 9.23 -13.61 6.84
N ALA A 42 9.79 -12.53 6.30
CA ALA A 42 11.21 -12.43 5.97
C ALA A 42 12.10 -12.54 7.22
N VAL A 43 11.70 -11.88 8.31
CA VAL A 43 12.40 -11.96 9.60
C VAL A 43 12.35 -13.37 10.17
N SER A 44 11.20 -14.05 10.13
CA SER A 44 11.10 -15.43 10.63
C SER A 44 12.04 -16.40 9.89
N TYR A 45 12.17 -16.27 8.56
CA TYR A 45 13.06 -17.12 7.77
C TYR A 45 14.55 -16.80 8.01
N ARG A 46 14.92 -15.52 8.23
CA ARG A 46 16.30 -15.17 8.63
C ARG A 46 16.65 -15.69 10.02
N LEU A 47 15.72 -15.61 10.96
CA LEU A 47 15.96 -16.16 12.31
C LEU A 47 16.13 -17.68 12.22
N ALA A 48 15.28 -18.36 11.45
CA ALA A 48 15.41 -19.79 11.24
C ALA A 48 16.75 -20.16 10.55
N SER A 49 17.25 -19.37 9.59
CA SER A 49 18.53 -19.65 8.92
C SER A 49 19.71 -19.58 9.89
N VAL A 50 19.71 -18.56 10.77
CA VAL A 50 20.76 -18.39 11.79
C VAL A 50 20.72 -19.52 12.82
N LEU A 51 19.52 -19.93 13.24
CA LEU A 51 19.34 -21.04 14.17
C LEU A 51 19.70 -22.40 13.57
N ALA A 52 19.57 -22.58 12.25
CA ALA A 52 19.93 -23.82 11.57
C ALA A 52 21.45 -23.98 11.33
N GLY A 53 22.20 -22.87 11.29
CA GLY A 53 23.65 -22.86 11.10
C GLY A 53 24.48 -23.80 12.01
N PRO A 54 24.25 -23.88 13.33
CA PRO A 54 25.05 -24.72 14.24
C PRO A 54 24.82 -26.23 14.11
N PHE A 55 23.86 -26.69 13.31
CA PHE A 55 23.48 -28.11 13.23
C PHE A 55 24.21 -28.90 12.13
N ASP A 56 25.27 -28.35 11.52
CA ASP A 56 26.01 -28.93 10.37
C ASP A 56 25.14 -29.18 9.12
N VAL A 57 23.92 -28.63 9.10
CA VAL A 57 23.00 -28.73 7.95
C VAL A 57 23.06 -27.45 7.11
N GLN A 58 24.24 -27.18 6.57
CA GLN A 58 24.54 -25.95 5.82
C GLN A 58 23.54 -25.72 4.67
N ALA A 59 23.14 -26.78 3.96
CA ALA A 59 22.17 -26.71 2.87
C ALA A 59 20.77 -26.21 3.31
N ILE A 60 20.33 -26.52 4.53
CA ILE A 60 19.06 -26.02 5.06
C ILE A 60 19.17 -24.55 5.49
N ALA A 61 20.29 -24.17 6.11
CA ALA A 61 20.54 -22.78 6.48
C ALA A 61 20.59 -21.87 5.23
N ASP A 62 21.27 -22.30 4.17
CA ASP A 62 21.41 -21.55 2.92
C ASP A 62 20.08 -21.42 2.15
N THR A 63 19.26 -22.47 2.13
CA THR A 63 17.93 -22.41 1.50
C THR A 63 16.98 -21.47 2.26
N LEU A 64 16.97 -21.50 3.60
CA LEU A 64 16.20 -20.57 4.42
C LEU A 64 16.64 -19.11 4.22
N ALA A 65 17.96 -18.88 4.13
CA ALA A 65 18.50 -17.55 3.83
C ALA A 65 18.10 -17.08 2.43
N GLY A 66 18.13 -17.98 1.43
CA GLY A 66 17.65 -17.71 0.08
C GLY A 66 16.18 -17.31 0.04
N VAL A 67 15.31 -18.05 0.76
CA VAL A 67 13.88 -17.73 0.88
C VAL A 67 13.68 -16.36 1.53
N ALA A 68 14.40 -16.06 2.62
CA ALA A 68 14.32 -14.77 3.28
C ALA A 68 14.72 -13.60 2.35
N ASN A 69 15.78 -13.77 1.56
CA ASN A 69 16.20 -12.77 0.57
C ASN A 69 15.15 -12.58 -0.53
N GLY A 70 14.59 -13.67 -1.06
CA GLY A 70 13.52 -13.60 -2.05
C GLY A 70 12.29 -12.88 -1.51
N LEU A 71 11.90 -13.16 -0.28
CA LEU A 71 10.79 -12.49 0.40
C LEU A 71 11.04 -11.00 0.61
N THR A 72 12.29 -10.63 0.92
CA THR A 72 12.70 -9.23 1.05
C THR A 72 12.59 -8.51 -0.29
N LEU A 73 13.03 -9.13 -1.39
CA LEU A 73 12.89 -8.61 -2.75
C LEU A 73 11.42 -8.40 -3.14
N ILE A 74 10.56 -9.38 -2.86
CA ILE A 74 9.11 -9.26 -3.09
C ILE A 74 8.53 -8.13 -2.22
N GLY A 75 8.98 -7.99 -0.98
CA GLY A 75 8.60 -6.89 -0.09
C GLY A 75 8.94 -5.51 -0.65
N VAL A 76 10.15 -5.34 -1.19
CA VAL A 76 10.58 -4.09 -1.84
C VAL A 76 9.76 -3.81 -3.09
N ALA A 77 9.55 -4.82 -3.95
CA ALA A 77 8.73 -4.67 -5.14
C ALA A 77 7.28 -4.28 -4.79
N ALA A 78 6.68 -4.94 -3.79
CA ALA A 78 5.35 -4.61 -3.29
C ALA A 78 5.28 -3.18 -2.74
N ALA A 79 6.32 -2.70 -2.05
CA ALA A 79 6.39 -1.34 -1.56
C ALA A 79 6.38 -0.31 -2.69
N VAL A 80 7.14 -0.57 -3.77
CA VAL A 80 7.14 0.28 -4.96
C VAL A 80 5.75 0.32 -5.61
N VAL A 81 5.09 -0.82 -5.76
CA VAL A 81 3.72 -0.88 -6.30
C VAL A 81 2.74 -0.09 -5.42
N CYS A 82 2.84 -0.22 -4.09
CA CYS A 82 2.00 0.55 -3.17
C CYS A 82 2.23 2.06 -3.31
N LEU A 83 3.49 2.50 -3.46
CA LEU A 83 3.81 3.91 -3.66
C LEU A 83 3.22 4.45 -4.98
N VAL A 84 3.43 3.74 -6.09
CA VAL A 84 2.88 4.14 -7.39
C VAL A 84 1.36 4.19 -7.37
N PHE A 85 0.72 3.25 -6.67
CA PHE A 85 -0.73 3.24 -6.48
C PHE A 85 -1.23 4.44 -5.67
N LEU A 86 -0.58 4.78 -4.55
CA LEU A 86 -0.92 5.96 -3.74
C LEU A 86 -0.73 7.25 -4.53
N VAL A 87 0.37 7.40 -5.27
CA VAL A 87 0.64 8.58 -6.12
C VAL A 87 -0.41 8.71 -7.22
N SER A 88 -0.76 7.61 -7.89
CA SER A 88 -1.77 7.61 -8.97
C SER A 88 -3.15 8.04 -8.46
N LEU A 89 -3.53 7.59 -7.27
CA LEU A 89 -4.78 8.00 -6.64
C LEU A 89 -4.76 9.44 -6.16
N ALA A 90 -3.66 9.89 -5.55
CA ALA A 90 -3.49 11.29 -5.17
C ALA A 90 -3.62 12.20 -6.40
N ALA A 91 -3.01 11.81 -7.53
CA ALA A 91 -3.15 12.50 -8.80
C ALA A 91 -4.60 12.50 -9.32
N LEU A 92 -5.31 11.36 -9.24
CA LEU A 92 -6.71 11.26 -9.66
C LEU A 92 -7.65 12.14 -8.81
N LEU A 93 -7.47 12.13 -7.49
CA LEU A 93 -8.25 12.97 -6.57
C LEU A 93 -7.93 14.46 -6.77
N GLY A 94 -6.66 14.80 -7.00
CA GLY A 94 -6.23 16.17 -7.32
C GLY A 94 -6.81 16.68 -8.63
N ALA A 95 -6.76 15.87 -9.70
CA ALA A 95 -7.37 16.20 -10.99
C ALA A 95 -8.89 16.36 -10.88
N GLY A 96 -9.55 15.52 -10.06
CA GLY A 96 -10.97 15.63 -9.77
C GLY A 96 -11.37 16.94 -9.09
N ASN A 97 -10.49 17.56 -8.31
CA ASN A 97 -10.71 18.90 -7.73
C ASN A 97 -10.36 20.03 -8.73
N ALA A 98 -9.32 19.86 -9.54
CA ALA A 98 -8.95 20.85 -10.57
C ALA A 98 -10.04 20.99 -11.66
N ALA A 99 -10.61 19.88 -12.13
CA ALA A 99 -11.74 19.89 -13.06
C ALA A 99 -13.01 20.54 -12.49
N VAL A 100 -13.08 20.69 -11.15
CA VAL A 100 -14.14 21.42 -10.46
C VAL A 100 -13.93 22.93 -10.45
N MET A 101 -12.68 23.40 -10.50
CA MET A 101 -12.31 24.82 -10.50
C MET A 101 -12.15 25.39 -11.91
N LEU A 102 -11.99 24.53 -12.93
CA LEU A 102 -11.84 24.94 -14.33
C LEU A 102 -13.16 25.04 -15.11
N ARG A 103 -14.29 24.71 -14.46
CA ARG A 103 -15.63 25.09 -14.94
C ARG A 103 -15.95 26.51 -14.46
#